data_AF-A0A9E1WD12-F1
#
_entry.id   AF-A0A9E1WD12-F1
#
_cell.length_a   1.000
_cell.length_b   1.000
_cell.length_c   1.000
_cell.angle_alpha   90.00
_cell.angle_beta   90.00
_cell.angle_gamma   90.00
#
_symmetry.space_group_name_H-M   'P 1'
#
loop_
_entity.id
_entity.type
_entity.pdbx_description
1 polymer ?
#
loop_
_entity_poly.entity_id
_entity_poly.type
_entity_poly.pdbx_seq_one_letter_code
_entity_poly.pdbx_strand_id
1 'polypeptide(L)'
;MLNFFYGEECPHCHDMLPIVDKLIAEGIKIEKLETWHNEENAKKQEGLDSGKCGGVPFFINEESEQWICGGTTEENIRKWAAGEKLS
;
A
#
# COMPACT_ATOMS: atom_id res chain seq x y z
N MET A 1 1.20 -0.56 -11.83
CA MET A 1 2.22 -0.57 -10.76
C MET A 1 1.50 -0.66 -9.43
N LEU A 2 1.95 -1.53 -8.52
CA LEU A 2 1.38 -1.71 -7.19
C LEU A 2 2.32 -1.08 -6.15
N ASN A 3 1.85 -0.06 -5.44
CA ASN A 3 2.64 0.60 -4.40
C ASN A 3 1.98 0.42 -3.04
N PHE A 4 2.80 0.11 -2.04
CA PHE A 4 2.44 0.05 -0.62
C PHE A 4 3.29 1.06 0.16
N PHE A 5 2.64 2.10 0.66
CA PHE A 5 3.26 3.12 1.50
C PHE A 5 3.06 2.78 2.97
N TYR A 6 4.15 2.83 3.73
CA TYR A 6 4.15 2.48 5.15
C TYR A 6 5.08 3.40 5.94
N GLY A 7 4.89 3.43 7.26
CA GLY A 7 5.85 4.05 8.19
C GLY A 7 6.53 2.95 8.99
N GLU A 8 7.85 3.02 9.15
CA GLU A 8 8.62 2.02 9.90
C GLU A 8 8.13 1.87 11.35
N GLU A 9 7.74 2.98 11.97
CA GLU A 9 7.25 3.04 13.36
C GLU A 9 5.72 2.98 13.46
N CYS A 10 4.99 2.76 12.35
CA CYS A 10 3.53 2.74 12.35
C CYS A 10 2.99 1.36 12.80
N PRO A 11 2.26 1.27 13.93
CA PRO A 11 1.75 -0.01 14.44
C PRO A 11 0.83 -0.73 13.43
N HIS A 12 -0.03 0.02 12.75
CA HIS A 12 -0.94 -0.55 11.75
C HIS A 12 -0.22 -1.04 10.49
N CYS A 13 0.98 -0.53 10.19
CA CYS A 13 1.80 -1.02 9.10
C CYS A 13 2.46 -2.37 9.43
N HIS A 14 2.79 -2.62 10.70
CA HIS A 14 3.39 -3.89 11.14
C HIS A 14 2.47 -5.09 10.90
N ASP A 15 1.16 -4.91 10.97
CA ASP A 15 0.20 -5.95 10.63
C ASP A 15 0.16 -6.24 9.12
N MET A 16 0.38 -5.21 8.29
CA MET A 16 0.28 -5.30 6.82
C MET A 16 1.58 -5.81 6.17
N LEU A 17 2.74 -5.43 6.71
CA LEU A 17 4.06 -5.84 6.21
C LEU A 17 4.19 -7.36 5.97
N PRO A 18 3.85 -8.27 6.91
CA PRO A 18 4.00 -9.70 6.69
C PRO A 18 3.08 -10.23 5.57
N ILE A 19 1.91 -9.62 5.39
CA ILE A 19 0.97 -9.98 4.32
C ILE A 19 1.54 -9.55 2.97
N VAL A 20 2.05 -8.31 2.88
CA VAL A 20 2.68 -7.78 1.67
C VAL A 20 3.94 -8.57 1.31
N ASP A 21 4.77 -8.91 2.28
CA ASP A 21 5.99 -9.71 2.07
C ASP A 21 5.66 -11.10 1.55
N LYS A 22 4.61 -11.73 2.08
CA LYS A 22 4.10 -13.00 1.57
C LYS A 22 3.67 -12.89 0.10
N LEU A 23 2.90 -11.86 -0.26
CA LEU A 23 2.44 -11.63 -1.63
C LEU A 23 3.61 -11.38 -2.60
N ILE A 24 4.63 -10.65 -2.16
CA ILE A 24 5.87 -10.44 -2.93
C ILE A 24 6.60 -11.77 -3.13
N ALA A 25 6.71 -12.59 -2.09
CA ALA A 25 7.32 -13.92 -2.18
C ALA A 25 6.56 -14.87 -3.12
N GLU A 26 5.25 -14.70 -3.25
CA GLU A 26 4.40 -15.41 -4.23
C GLU A 26 4.57 -14.90 -5.68
N GLY A 27 5.31 -13.81 -5.89
CA GLY A 27 5.63 -13.25 -7.20
C GLY A 27 4.82 -12.01 -7.59
N ILE A 28 3.99 -11.47 -6.69
CA ILE A 28 3.26 -10.23 -6.95
C ILE A 28 4.22 -9.03 -6.81
N LYS A 29 4.31 -8.22 -7.85
CA LYS A 29 5.23 -7.07 -7.91
C LYS A 29 4.68 -5.87 -7.14
N ILE A 30 4.82 -5.89 -5.83
CA ILE A 30 4.45 -4.77 -4.94
C ILE A 30 5.71 -4.01 -4.53
N GLU A 31 5.74 -2.70 -4.75
CA GLU A 31 6.80 -1.81 -4.29
C GLU A 31 6.47 -1.31 -2.88
N LYS A 32 7.33 -1.59 -1.91
CA LYS A 32 7.20 -1.09 -0.53
C LYS A 32 7.95 0.23 -0.39
N LEU A 33 7.27 1.27 0.06
CA LEU A 33 7.77 2.64 0.14
C LEU A 33 7.59 3.17 1.56
N GLU A 34 8.68 3.25 2.31
CA GLU A 34 8.69 3.84 3.65
C GLU A 34 8.58 5.37 3.51
N THR A 35 7.71 6.05 4.26
CA THR A 35 7.46 7.50 4.09
C THR A 35 7.83 8.37 5.29
N TRP A 36 8.10 7.84 6.48
CA TRP A 36 8.41 8.67 7.65
C TRP A 36 9.88 9.08 7.70
N HIS A 37 10.77 8.25 7.18
CA HIS A 37 12.22 8.50 7.10
C HIS A 37 12.71 8.74 5.67
N ASN A 38 11.81 8.74 4.69
CA ASN A 38 12.14 9.03 3.28
C ASN A 38 11.18 10.07 2.68
N GLU A 39 11.68 11.30 2.55
CA GLU A 39 10.93 12.45 2.02
C GLU A 39 10.51 12.28 0.55
N GLU A 40 11.29 11.57 -0.26
CA GLU A 40 10.96 11.29 -1.68
C GLU A 40 9.72 10.41 -1.76
N ASN A 41 9.69 9.34 -0.96
CA ASN A 41 8.54 8.45 -0.87
C ASN A 41 7.31 9.16 -0.29
N ALA A 42 7.50 10.05 0.69
CA ALA A 42 6.41 10.86 1.25
C ALA A 42 5.79 11.78 0.17
N LYS A 43 6.61 12.43 -0.66
CA LYS A 43 6.13 13.24 -1.78
C LYS A 43 5.44 12.39 -2.85
N LYS A 44 5.96 11.19 -3.14
CA LYS A 44 5.32 10.22 -4.05
C LYS A 44 3.95 9.79 -3.50
N GLN A 45 3.86 9.52 -2.20
CA GLN A 45 2.60 9.22 -1.52
C GLN A 45 1.62 10.39 -1.68
N GLU A 46 2.01 11.61 -1.33
CA GLU A 46 1.15 12.79 -1.40
C GLU A 46 0.59 13.02 -2.81
N GLY A 47 1.42 12.86 -3.84
CA GLY A 47 1.00 12.98 -5.24
C GLY A 47 -0.04 11.93 -5.66
N LEU A 48 0.18 10.65 -5.30
CA LEU A 48 -0.72 9.54 -5.66
C LEU A 48 -2.00 9.50 -4.81
N ASP A 49 -1.85 9.83 -3.53
CA ASP A 49 -2.94 9.93 -2.58
C ASP A 49 -3.88 11.08 -2.95
N SER A 50 -3.34 12.23 -3.37
CA SER A 50 -4.13 13.42 -3.72
C SER A 50 -5.16 13.80 -2.64
N GLY A 51 -4.84 13.54 -1.37
CA GLY A 51 -5.70 13.81 -0.22
C GLY A 51 -6.83 12.80 0.02
N LYS A 52 -6.80 11.59 -0.57
CA LYS A 52 -7.82 10.56 -0.36
C LYS A 52 -7.73 9.94 1.04
N CYS A 53 -6.52 9.58 1.48
CA CYS A 53 -6.26 8.88 2.73
C CYS A 53 -5.47 9.74 3.73
N GLY A 54 -4.48 10.50 3.27
CA GLY A 54 -3.65 11.39 4.09
C GLY A 54 -2.69 10.71 5.05
N GLY A 55 -2.51 9.38 4.97
CA GLY A 55 -1.70 8.63 5.93
C GLY A 55 -1.37 7.21 5.48
N VAL A 56 -0.61 6.51 6.32
CA VAL A 56 -0.19 5.12 6.14
C VAL A 56 -0.90 4.19 7.14
N PRO A 57 -1.08 2.89 6.83
CA PRO A 57 -0.74 2.23 5.56
C PRO A 57 -1.61 2.67 4.39
N PHE A 58 -1.01 2.82 3.21
CA PHE A 58 -1.71 3.23 1.98
C PHE A 58 -1.30 2.35 0.81
N PHE A 59 -2.29 1.83 0.08
CA PHE A 59 -2.09 1.01 -1.10
C PHE A 59 -2.67 1.71 -2.32
N ILE A 60 -1.94 1.73 -3.43
CA ILE A 60 -2.42 2.28 -4.72
C ILE A 60 -2.00 1.38 -5.88
N ASN A 61 -3.00 0.92 -6.61
CA ASN A 61 -2.82 0.20 -7.87
C ASN A 61 -3.01 1.23 -8.98
N GLU A 62 -1.90 1.67 -9.57
CA GLU A 62 -1.92 2.69 -10.62
C GLU A 62 -2.55 2.17 -11.93
N GLU A 63 -2.66 0.85 -12.12
CA GLU A 63 -3.27 0.27 -13.32
C GLU A 63 -4.80 0.25 -13.24
N SER A 64 -5.34 -0.12 -12.07
CA SER A 64 -6.79 -0.14 -11.84
C SER A 64 -7.34 1.15 -11.22
N GLU A 65 -6.46 2.10 -10.88
CA GLU A 65 -6.74 3.32 -10.12
C GLU A 65 -7.38 3.06 -8.75
N GLN A 66 -7.25 1.84 -8.21
CA GLN A 66 -7.83 1.46 -6.91
C GLN A 66 -6.87 1.72 -5.77
N TRP A 67 -7.42 2.15 -4.63
CA TRP A 67 -6.65 2.40 -3.43
C TRP A 67 -7.29 1.80 -2.17
N ILE A 68 -6.47 1.61 -1.14
CA ILE A 68 -6.89 1.21 0.20
C ILE A 68 -6.27 2.19 1.20
N CYS A 69 -7.09 2.77 2.06
CA CYS A 69 -6.66 3.57 3.21
C CYS A 69 -6.67 2.70 4.47
N GLY A 70 -5.55 2.63 5.19
CA GLY A 70 -5.46 1.91 6.46
C GLY A 70 -5.29 0.40 6.33
N GLY A 71 -5.23 -0.27 7.49
CA GLY A 71 -5.04 -1.72 7.56
C GLY A 71 -6.25 -2.49 7.05
N THR A 72 -6.04 -3.62 6.38
CA THR A 72 -7.10 -4.44 5.79
C THR A 72 -6.75 -5.93 5.81
N THR A 73 -7.58 -6.79 5.21
CA THR A 73 -7.33 -8.23 5.14
C THR A 73 -6.43 -8.61 3.97
N GLU A 74 -5.76 -9.77 4.06
CA GLU A 74 -5.02 -10.35 2.93
C GLU A 74 -5.89 -10.51 1.67
N GLU A 75 -7.16 -10.91 1.85
CA GLU A 75 -8.13 -11.03 0.75
C GLU A 75 -8.29 -9.71 -0.01
N ASN A 76 -8.43 -8.59 0.72
CA ASN A 76 -8.59 -7.28 0.10
C ASN A 76 -7.31 -6.82 -0.60
N ILE A 77 -6.13 -7.08 -0.03
CA ILE A 77 -4.85 -6.77 -0.69
C ILE A 77 -4.72 -7.60 -1.97
N ARG A 78 -5.14 -8.87 -1.98
CA ARG A 78 -5.13 -9.71 -3.20
C ARG A 78 -6.08 -9.16 -4.26
N LYS A 79 -7.32 -8.82 -3.90
CA LYS A 79 -8.29 -8.21 -4.82
C LYS A 79 -7.76 -6.91 -5.41
N TRP A 80 -7.20 -6.04 -4.57
CA TRP A 80 -6.56 -4.80 -4.99
C TRP A 80 -5.39 -5.05 -5.97
N ALA A 81 -4.52 -6.01 -5.66
CA ALA A 81 -3.40 -6.37 -6.53
C ALA A 81 -3.87 -6.93 -7.88
N ALA A 82 -5.01 -7.62 -7.89
CA ALA A 82 -5.65 -8.14 -9.11
C ALA A 82 -6.48 -7.10 -9.88
N GLY A 83 -6.68 -5.89 -9.34
CA GLY A 83 -7.54 -4.87 -9.93
C GLY A 83 -9.05 -5.18 -9.79
N GLU A 84 -9.42 -6.05 -8.87
CA GLU A 84 -10.80 -6.44 -8.61
C GLU A 84 -11.50 -5.44 -7.68
N LYS A 85 -12.81 -5.27 -7.84
CA LYS A 85 -13.60 -4.41 -6.94
C LYS A 85 -13.51 -4.90 -5.50
N LEU A 86 -13.05 -4.01 -4.63
CA LEU A 86 -13.17 -4.15 -3.18
C LEU A 86 -14.66 -4.00 -2.82
N SER A 87 -15.23 -5.03 -2.19
CA SER A 87 -16.64 -5.13 -1.83
C SER A 87 -16.92 -4.65 -0.42
#